data_AF-A0A0K8P2C0-F1
#
_entry.id   AF-A0A0K8P2C0-F1
#
_cell.length_a   1.000
_cell.length_b   1.000
_cell.length_c   1.000
_cell.angle_alpha   90.00
_cell.angle_beta   90.00
_cell.angle_gamma   90.00
#
_symmetry.space_group_name_H-M   'P 1'
#
loop_
_entity.id
_entity.type
_entity.pdbx_description
1 polymer ?
#
loop_
_entity_poly.entity_id
_entity_poly.type
_entity_poly.pdbx_seq_one_letter_code
_entity_poly.pdbx_strand_id
1 'polypeptide(L)'
;MTAPASFPATPDAASAPLTGAQRLLRACLLLMAAIALAGGTLQMSLGQPETTPRLDNVHRFLAGIYLGSGLIAGWAGLTIRRQGALPALIALTVALAAGGRLLSMARVGLPEPAPLWLAYLAAELLLPALMAAALWAQRRRRG
;
A
#
# COMPACT_ATOMS: atom_id res chain seq x y z
N MET A 1 13.89 56.76 -12.98
CA MET A 1 12.71 55.89 -12.81
C MET A 1 13.22 54.47 -12.66
N THR A 2 13.52 54.06 -11.43
CA THR A 2 14.09 52.74 -11.09
C THR A 2 12.95 51.74 -10.92
N ALA A 3 13.00 50.62 -11.64
CA ALA A 3 12.00 49.55 -11.51
C ALA A 3 12.02 48.97 -10.08
N PRO A 4 10.86 48.65 -9.49
CA PRO A 4 10.83 48.03 -8.16
C PRO A 4 11.45 46.64 -8.22
N ALA A 5 12.32 46.35 -7.25
CA ALA A 5 12.91 45.02 -7.07
C ALA A 5 11.79 43.98 -6.92
N SER A 6 11.72 43.03 -7.85
CA SER A 6 10.82 41.89 -7.77
C SER A 6 11.25 41.01 -6.59
N PHE A 7 10.40 40.92 -5.55
CA PHE A 7 10.58 39.92 -4.50
C PHE A 7 10.51 38.52 -5.11
N PRO A 8 11.43 37.60 -4.78
CA PRO A 8 11.31 36.22 -5.23
C PRO A 8 10.03 35.63 -4.65
N ALA A 9 9.13 35.18 -5.53
CA ALA A 9 7.94 34.44 -5.12
C ALA A 9 8.40 33.22 -4.32
N THR A 10 8.01 33.14 -3.04
CA THR A 10 8.18 31.91 -2.25
C THR A 10 7.53 30.77 -3.03
N PRO A 11 8.25 29.69 -3.36
CA PRO A 11 7.64 28.59 -4.07
C PRO A 11 6.46 28.08 -3.25
N ASP A 12 5.27 28.07 -3.86
CA ASP A 12 4.08 27.49 -3.26
C ASP A 12 4.44 26.11 -2.68
N ALA A 13 4.02 25.82 -1.45
CA ALA A 13 4.31 24.52 -0.83
C ALA A 13 3.83 23.31 -1.67
N ALA A 14 2.93 23.55 -2.63
CA ALA A 14 2.48 22.61 -3.64
C ALA A 14 3.54 22.25 -4.71
N SER A 15 4.44 23.17 -5.06
CA SER A 15 5.47 23.01 -6.10
C SER A 15 6.84 22.55 -5.54
N ALA A 16 7.08 22.70 -4.24
CA ALA A 16 8.30 22.21 -3.59
C ALA A 16 8.51 20.70 -3.81
N PRO A 17 9.72 20.19 -4.08
CA PRO A 17 9.96 18.77 -4.33
C PRO A 17 9.50 17.89 -3.14
N LEU A 18 9.01 16.67 -3.43
CA LEU A 18 8.64 15.72 -2.38
C LEU A 18 9.86 15.41 -1.50
N THR A 19 9.66 15.18 -0.21
CA THR A 19 10.74 14.66 0.64
C THR A 19 11.07 13.22 0.24
N GLY A 20 12.26 12.73 0.60
CA GLY A 20 12.64 11.32 0.36
C GLY A 20 11.63 10.33 0.94
N ALA A 21 11.16 10.58 2.17
CA ALA A 21 10.14 9.75 2.82
C ALA A 21 8.79 9.80 2.10
N GLN A 22 8.38 10.97 1.59
CA GLN A 22 7.15 11.08 0.78
C GLN A 22 7.28 10.32 -0.55
N ARG A 23 8.45 10.38 -1.22
CA ARG A 23 8.70 9.61 -2.43
C ARG A 23 8.62 8.10 -2.17
N LEU A 24 9.24 7.64 -1.08
CA LEU A 24 9.18 6.23 -0.69
C LEU A 24 7.75 5.78 -0.39
N LEU A 25 6.99 6.53 0.42
CA LEU A 25 5.58 6.22 0.70
C LEU A 25 4.74 6.19 -0.57
N ARG A 26 4.91 7.17 -1.46
CA ARG A 26 4.21 7.20 -2.74
C ARG A 26 4.54 5.98 -3.58
N ALA A 27 5.81 5.59 -3.67
CA ALA A 27 6.22 4.40 -4.42
C ALA A 27 5.60 3.12 -3.85
N CYS A 28 5.65 2.91 -2.52
CA CYS A 28 5.02 1.77 -1.87
C CYS A 28 3.50 1.74 -2.10
N LEU A 29 2.81 2.87 -1.94
CA LEU A 29 1.36 2.97 -2.16
C LEU A 29 0.97 2.65 -3.61
N LEU A 30 1.72 3.15 -4.58
CA LEU A 30 1.45 2.89 -6.00
C LEU A 30 1.77 1.43 -6.38
N LEU A 31 2.82 0.84 -5.80
CA LEU A 31 3.12 -0.58 -5.99
C LEU A 31 2.00 -1.45 -5.43
N MET A 32 1.55 -1.17 -4.20
CA MET A 32 0.40 -1.88 -3.61
C MET A 32 -0.87 -1.69 -4.43
N ALA A 33 -1.11 -0.49 -4.94
CA ALA A 33 -2.23 -0.23 -5.84
C ALA A 33 -2.16 -1.13 -7.07
N ALA A 34 -1.01 -1.18 -7.75
CA ALA A 34 -0.85 -2.03 -8.94
C ALA A 34 -1.11 -3.52 -8.63
N ILE A 35 -0.53 -4.04 -7.54
CA ILE A 35 -0.70 -5.44 -7.14
C ILE A 35 -2.16 -5.73 -6.77
N ALA A 36 -2.79 -4.87 -5.98
CA ALA A 36 -4.16 -5.06 -5.51
C ALA A 36 -5.20 -4.89 -6.61
N LEU A 37 -4.98 -3.96 -7.55
CA LEU A 37 -5.84 -3.80 -8.71
C LEU A 37 -5.76 -5.02 -9.63
N ALA A 38 -4.54 -5.47 -9.97
CA ALA A 38 -4.35 -6.63 -10.83
C ALA A 38 -4.82 -7.92 -10.13
N GLY A 39 -4.32 -8.17 -8.91
CA GLY A 39 -4.62 -9.37 -8.13
C GLY A 39 -6.07 -9.45 -7.67
N GLY A 40 -6.66 -8.33 -7.24
CA GLY A 40 -8.08 -8.26 -6.87
C GLY A 40 -9.00 -8.50 -8.06
N THR A 41 -8.70 -7.91 -9.22
CA THR A 41 -9.47 -8.16 -10.46
C THR A 41 -9.36 -9.63 -10.87
N LEU A 42 -8.14 -10.19 -10.84
CA LEU A 42 -7.90 -11.59 -11.22
C LEU A 42 -8.66 -12.55 -10.29
N GLN A 43 -8.52 -12.39 -8.96
CA GLN A 43 -9.21 -13.21 -7.97
C GLN A 43 -10.73 -13.06 -8.04
N MET A 44 -11.23 -11.85 -8.28
CA MET A 44 -12.66 -11.60 -8.43
C MET A 44 -13.24 -12.23 -9.70
N SER A 45 -12.43 -12.35 -10.77
CA SER A 45 -12.85 -12.92 -12.05
C SER A 45 -12.75 -14.44 -12.06
N LEU A 46 -11.62 -14.99 -11.61
CA LEU A 46 -11.36 -16.44 -11.61
C LEU A 46 -12.03 -17.16 -10.44
N GLY A 47 -12.16 -16.51 -9.28
CA GLY A 47 -12.63 -17.16 -8.06
C GLY A 47 -11.59 -18.10 -7.45
N GLN A 48 -12.02 -18.85 -6.43
CA GLN A 48 -11.16 -19.83 -5.78
C GLN A 48 -11.24 -21.19 -6.51
N PRO A 49 -10.11 -21.81 -6.90
CA PRO A 49 -10.12 -23.14 -7.50
C PRO A 49 -10.53 -24.21 -6.50
N GLU A 50 -11.14 -25.30 -6.98
CA GLU A 50 -11.52 -26.48 -6.19
C GLU A 50 -12.25 -26.14 -4.87
N THR A 51 -13.38 -25.44 -4.98
CA THR A 51 -14.08 -24.83 -3.85
C THR A 51 -15.57 -25.13 -3.82
N THR A 52 -16.25 -24.74 -2.73
CA THR A 52 -17.71 -24.78 -2.60
C THR A 52 -18.33 -23.42 -2.93
N PRO A 53 -19.61 -23.33 -3.34
CA PRO A 53 -20.26 -22.05 -3.62
C PRO A 53 -20.17 -21.04 -2.47
N ARG A 54 -20.27 -21.53 -1.21
CA ARG A 54 -20.13 -20.69 -0.01
C ARG A 54 -18.73 -20.05 0.08
N LEU A 55 -17.69 -20.85 -0.16
CA LEU A 55 -16.30 -20.39 -0.05
C LEU A 55 -15.88 -19.53 -1.24
N ASP A 56 -16.35 -19.83 -2.45
CA ASP A 56 -16.12 -18.96 -3.62
C ASP A 56 -16.76 -17.58 -3.43
N ASN A 57 -17.99 -17.54 -2.89
CA ASN A 57 -18.68 -16.28 -2.62
C ASN A 57 -17.88 -15.38 -1.65
N VAL A 58 -17.37 -15.96 -0.55
CA VAL A 58 -16.50 -15.25 0.40
C VAL A 58 -15.20 -14.82 -0.28
N HIS A 59 -14.58 -15.69 -1.09
CA HIS A 59 -13.35 -15.38 -1.79
C HIS A 59 -13.51 -14.19 -2.74
N ARG A 60 -14.55 -14.19 -3.60
CA ARG A 60 -14.81 -13.09 -4.55
C ARG A 60 -15.18 -11.79 -3.83
N PHE A 61 -15.90 -11.86 -2.71
CA PHE A 61 -16.15 -10.70 -1.87
C PHE A 61 -14.84 -10.09 -1.31
N LEU A 62 -13.96 -10.93 -0.75
CA LEU A 62 -12.65 -10.48 -0.27
C LEU A 62 -11.75 -9.96 -1.41
N ALA A 63 -11.82 -10.56 -2.60
CA ALA A 63 -11.14 -10.07 -3.79
C ALA A 63 -11.63 -8.69 -4.22
N GLY A 64 -12.94 -8.42 -4.10
CA GLY A 64 -13.52 -7.10 -4.31
C GLY A 64 -13.03 -6.06 -3.29
N ILE A 65 -12.93 -6.43 -2.00
CA ILE A 65 -12.30 -5.58 -0.98
C ILE A 65 -10.83 -5.31 -1.32
N TYR A 66 -10.11 -6.34 -1.78
CA TYR A 66 -8.72 -6.20 -2.17
C TYR A 66 -8.55 -5.24 -3.35
N LEU A 67 -9.37 -5.40 -4.40
CA LEU A 67 -9.44 -4.48 -5.53
C LEU A 67 -9.72 -3.03 -5.07
N GLY A 68 -10.72 -2.83 -4.21
CA GLY A 68 -11.07 -1.54 -3.63
C GLY A 68 -9.92 -0.91 -2.82
N SER A 69 -9.18 -1.72 -2.05
CA SER A 69 -8.00 -1.25 -1.32
C SER A 69 -6.89 -0.78 -2.26
N GLY A 70 -6.77 -1.38 -3.45
CA GLY A 70 -5.89 -0.90 -4.51
C GLY A 70 -6.24 0.50 -5.01
N LEU A 71 -7.53 0.79 -5.21
CA LEU A 71 -7.99 2.14 -5.58
C LEU A 71 -7.66 3.17 -4.49
N ILE A 72 -7.90 2.82 -3.22
CA ILE A 72 -7.61 3.68 -2.07
C ILE A 72 -6.10 3.95 -1.97
N ALA A 73 -5.27 2.91 -2.09
CA ALA A 73 -3.82 3.04 -2.08
C ALA A 73 -3.32 3.90 -3.25
N GLY A 74 -3.88 3.71 -4.44
CA GLY A 74 -3.55 4.49 -5.63
C GLY A 74 -3.86 5.98 -5.43
N TRP A 75 -5.06 6.30 -4.98
CA TRP A 75 -5.46 7.66 -4.67
C TRP A 75 -4.56 8.28 -3.59
N ALA A 76 -4.29 7.55 -2.50
CA ALA A 76 -3.42 8.00 -1.42
C ALA A 76 -1.99 8.29 -1.92
N GLY A 77 -1.45 7.43 -2.79
CA GLY A 77 -0.14 7.63 -3.41
C GLY A 77 -0.09 8.86 -4.30
N LEU A 78 -1.10 9.05 -5.17
CA LEU A 78 -1.19 10.21 -6.07
C LEU A 78 -1.33 11.53 -5.32
N THR A 79 -2.00 11.51 -4.17
CA THR A 79 -2.31 12.71 -3.37
C THR A 79 -1.51 12.78 -2.06
N ILE A 80 -0.34 12.13 -1.99
CA ILE A 80 0.45 11.91 -0.75
C ILE A 80 0.68 13.14 0.12
N ARG A 81 0.76 14.35 -0.46
CA ARG A 81 0.94 15.60 0.30
C ARG A 81 -0.26 15.98 1.17
N ARG A 82 -1.45 15.53 0.78
CA ARG A 82 -2.73 15.80 1.45
C ARG A 82 -3.12 14.68 2.41
N GLN A 83 -2.35 13.60 2.44
CA GLN A 83 -2.69 12.42 3.22
C GLN A 83 -2.24 12.59 4.66
N GLY A 84 -3.20 12.45 5.58
CA GLY A 84 -2.96 12.40 7.02
C GLY A 84 -2.54 11.01 7.47
N ALA A 85 -3.35 10.37 8.30
CA ALA A 85 -3.06 9.03 8.83
C ALA A 85 -3.27 7.88 7.82
N LEU A 86 -3.88 8.13 6.66
CA LEU A 86 -4.27 7.08 5.71
C LEU A 86 -3.12 6.15 5.29
N PRO A 87 -1.89 6.62 4.96
CA PRO A 87 -0.79 5.73 4.63
C PRO A 87 -0.39 4.81 5.79
N ALA A 88 -0.52 5.28 7.04
CA ALA A 88 -0.26 4.48 8.22
C ALA A 88 -1.33 3.40 8.42
N LEU A 89 -2.60 3.73 8.17
CA LEU A 89 -3.70 2.77 8.22
C LEU A 89 -3.55 1.69 7.14
N ILE A 90 -3.18 2.08 5.92
CA ILE A 90 -2.90 1.13 4.83
C ILE A 90 -1.73 0.21 5.20
N ALA A 91 -0.63 0.77 5.72
CA ALA A 91 0.51 -0.04 6.19
C ALA A 91 0.09 -1.04 7.28
N LEU A 92 -0.73 -0.61 8.24
CA LEU A 92 -1.27 -1.48 9.28
C LEU A 92 -2.15 -2.58 8.69
N THR A 93 -3.04 -2.27 7.75
CA THR A 93 -3.89 -3.26 7.07
C THR A 93 -3.05 -4.34 6.38
N VAL A 94 -1.98 -3.95 5.67
CA VAL A 94 -1.09 -4.91 5.01
C VAL A 94 -0.31 -5.75 6.04
N ALA A 95 0.15 -5.14 7.14
CA ALA A 95 0.78 -5.89 8.22
C ALA A 95 -0.16 -6.93 8.86
N LEU A 96 -1.43 -6.58 9.06
CA LEU A 96 -2.45 -7.52 9.55
C LEU A 96 -2.72 -8.65 8.54
N ALA A 97 -2.74 -8.34 7.24
CA ALA A 97 -2.89 -9.35 6.19
C ALA A 97 -1.69 -10.34 6.18
N ALA A 98 -0.46 -9.83 6.28
CA ALA A 98 0.75 -10.65 6.43
C ALA A 98 0.67 -11.54 7.69
N GLY A 99 0.19 -10.98 8.80
CA GLY A 99 -0.07 -11.72 10.04
C GLY A 99 -1.10 -12.84 9.85
N GLY A 100 -2.17 -12.61 9.09
CA GLY A 100 -3.14 -13.63 8.70
C GLY A 100 -2.50 -14.76 7.90
N ARG A 101 -1.61 -14.44 6.96
CA ARG A 101 -0.86 -15.44 6.19
C ARG A 101 0.07 -16.26 7.08
N LEU A 102 0.81 -15.62 7.98
CA LEU A 102 1.65 -16.30 8.98
C LEU A 102 0.84 -17.25 9.86
N LEU A 103 -0.31 -16.78 10.36
CA LEU A 103 -1.20 -17.61 11.17
C LEU A 103 -1.71 -18.82 10.38
N SER A 104 -2.09 -18.63 9.12
CA SER A 104 -2.48 -19.74 8.24
C SER A 104 -1.35 -20.75 8.09
N MET A 105 -0.14 -20.29 7.73
CA MET A 105 1.04 -21.15 7.58
C MET A 105 1.37 -21.92 8.87
N ALA A 106 1.23 -21.28 10.03
CA ALA A 106 1.45 -21.90 11.33
C ALA A 106 0.39 -22.95 11.70
N ARG A 107 -0.84 -22.82 11.18
CA ARG A 107 -1.98 -23.69 11.53
C ARG A 107 -2.20 -24.84 10.55
N VAL A 108 -2.07 -24.58 9.25
CA VAL A 108 -2.38 -25.54 8.19
C VAL A 108 -1.20 -25.87 7.30
N GLY A 109 -0.01 -25.33 7.60
CA GLY A 109 1.23 -25.61 6.89
C GLY A 109 1.51 -24.65 5.74
N LEU A 110 2.70 -24.79 5.15
CA LEU A 110 3.16 -23.95 4.05
C LEU A 110 2.54 -24.46 2.72
N PRO A 111 1.93 -23.59 1.89
CA PRO A 111 1.37 -24.04 0.62
C PRO A 111 2.48 -24.31 -0.42
N GLU A 112 2.21 -25.20 -1.37
CA GLU A 112 3.10 -25.47 -2.50
C GLU A 112 2.79 -24.55 -3.71
N PRO A 113 3.79 -24.11 -4.49
CA PRO A 113 5.22 -24.29 -4.26
C PRO A 113 5.75 -23.34 -3.16
N ALA A 114 6.41 -23.90 -2.14
CA ALA A 114 6.87 -23.16 -0.96
C ALA A 114 7.61 -21.82 -1.24
N PRO A 115 8.56 -21.73 -2.20
CA PRO A 115 9.29 -20.50 -2.46
C PRO A 115 8.40 -19.33 -2.89
N LEU A 116 7.31 -19.62 -3.63
CA LEU A 116 6.39 -18.60 -4.11
C LEU A 116 5.65 -17.93 -2.94
N TRP A 117 5.14 -18.75 -2.02
CA TRP A 117 4.37 -18.27 -0.88
C TRP A 117 5.24 -17.53 0.13
N LEU A 118 6.49 -17.95 0.30
CA LEU A 118 7.48 -17.23 1.10
C LEU A 118 7.88 -15.89 0.47
N ALA A 119 8.02 -15.82 -0.85
CA ALA A 119 8.30 -14.57 -1.55
C ALA A 119 7.15 -13.55 -1.37
N TYR A 120 5.90 -14.02 -1.47
CA TYR A 120 4.73 -13.19 -1.18
C TYR A 120 4.72 -12.71 0.27
N LEU A 121 4.93 -13.60 1.23
CA LEU A 121 4.99 -13.22 2.64
C LEU A 121 6.11 -12.21 2.92
N ALA A 122 7.29 -12.39 2.34
CA ALA A 122 8.40 -11.46 2.48
C ALA A 122 8.02 -10.07 1.94
N ALA A 123 7.40 -10.01 0.76
CA ALA A 123 6.92 -8.74 0.20
C ALA A 123 5.85 -8.08 1.09
N GLU A 124 4.90 -8.87 1.61
CA GLU A 124 3.83 -8.43 2.51
C GLU A 124 4.34 -7.92 3.87
N LEU A 125 5.52 -8.37 4.34
CA LEU A 125 6.17 -7.85 5.55
C LEU A 125 7.07 -6.64 5.26
N LEU A 126 7.80 -6.67 4.14
CA LEU A 126 8.75 -5.60 3.78
C LEU A 126 8.03 -4.30 3.43
N LEU A 127 6.95 -4.35 2.65
CA LEU A 127 6.17 -3.17 2.26
C LEU A 127 5.71 -2.32 3.45
N PRO A 128 4.95 -2.86 4.42
CA PRO A 128 4.50 -2.07 5.57
C PRO A 128 5.65 -1.63 6.47
N ALA A 129 6.74 -2.41 6.58
CA ALA A 129 7.93 -1.99 7.33
C ALA A 129 8.61 -0.76 6.71
N LEU A 130 8.78 -0.73 5.38
CA LEU A 130 9.34 0.43 4.66
C LEU A 130 8.44 1.66 4.81
N MET A 131 7.11 1.48 4.74
CA MET A 131 6.17 2.57 4.97
C MET A 131 6.24 3.10 6.40
N ALA A 132 6.31 2.21 7.40
CA ALA A 132 6.46 2.60 8.80
C ALA A 132 7.75 3.39 9.05
N ALA A 133 8.87 2.94 8.48
CA ALA A 133 10.15 3.65 8.55
C ALA A 133 10.08 5.05 7.92
N ALA A 134 9.42 5.17 6.76
CA ALA A 134 9.23 6.45 6.08
C ALA A 134 8.34 7.41 6.89
N LEU A 135 7.25 6.90 7.47
CA LEU A 135 6.35 7.68 8.34
C LEU A 135 7.06 8.16 9.60
N TRP A 136 7.87 7.30 10.22
CA TRP A 136 8.66 7.66 11.38
C TRP A 136 9.71 8.72 11.07
N ALA A 137 10.40 8.59 9.94
CA ALA A 137 11.35 9.60 9.46
C ALA A 137 10.67 10.96 9.18
N GLN A 138 9.41 10.99 8.73
CA GLN A 138 8.65 12.24 8.60
C GLN A 138 8.32 12.86 9.96
N ARG A 139 7.91 12.06 10.95
CA ARG A 139 7.57 12.55 12.29
C ARG A 139 8.77 13.22 12.96
N ARG A 140 9.96 12.62 12.84
CA ARG A 140 11.23 13.18 13.36
C ARG A 140 11.65 14.52 12.73
N ARG A 141 11.11 14.88 11.57
CA ARG A 141 11.39 16.18 10.92
C ARG A 141 10.40 17.27 11.30
N ARG A 142 9.31 16.91 11.99
CA ARG A 142 8.25 17.85 12.39
C ARG A 142 8.30 18.25 13.86
N GLY A 143 9.06 17.54 14.68
CA GLY A 143 9.38 17.89 16.07
C GLY A 143 10.84 18.28 16.17
#